data_AF-A0A090VFE1-F1
#
_entry.id   AF-A0A090VFE1-F1
#
_cell.length_a   1.000
_cell.length_b   1.000
_cell.length_c   1.000
_cell.angle_alpha   90.00
_cell.angle_beta   90.00
_cell.angle_gamma   90.00
#
_symmetry.space_group_name_H-M   'P 1'
#
loop_
_entity.id
_entity.type
_entity.pdbx_description
1 polymer ?
#
loop_
_entity_poly.entity_id
_entity_poly.type
_entity_poly.pdbx_seq_one_letter_code
_entity_poly.pdbx_strand_id
1 'polypeptide(L)'
;MTKLLFISAFIGFSSFLNAQKSIEKELELVETPEQIEQFLESKNSKKNKLITFNEEKHKTNLAKELFDMRLGGTKVNENEYEKTVYKVVKKNKKTYYRVAYIYLDGTKYQLDEINNLRDKIIAKYHNGAPLIFYLTILHG
;
A
#
# COMPACT_ATOMS: atom_id res chain seq x y z
N MET A 1 -28.46 35.08 46.27
CA MET A 1 -27.16 34.56 45.75
C MET A 1 -27.29 33.20 45.07
N THR A 2 -28.24 32.35 45.45
CA THR A 2 -28.47 31.01 44.84
C THR A 2 -28.85 31.04 43.35
N LYS A 3 -29.63 32.02 42.88
CA LYS A 3 -29.95 32.18 41.45
C LYS A 3 -28.72 32.45 40.56
N LEU A 4 -27.72 33.18 41.06
CA LEU A 4 -26.49 33.45 40.31
C LEU A 4 -25.62 32.18 40.17
N LEU A 5 -25.64 31.32 41.19
CA LEU A 5 -24.96 30.02 41.22
C LEU A 5 -25.54 29.02 40.21
N PHE A 6 -26.86 29.03 39.99
CA PHE A 6 -27.48 28.20 38.95
C PHE A 6 -27.16 28.69 37.54
N ILE A 7 -27.06 30.00 37.33
CA ILE A 7 -26.71 30.58 36.03
C ILE A 7 -25.23 30.30 35.68
N SER A 8 -24.32 30.41 36.65
CA SER A 8 -22.90 30.08 36.42
C SER A 8 -22.68 28.60 36.14
N ALA A 9 -23.44 27.70 36.78
CA ALA A 9 -23.40 26.26 36.50
C ALA A 9 -23.89 25.92 35.08
N PHE A 10 -24.89 26.64 34.57
CA PHE A 10 -25.43 26.40 33.22
C PHE A 10 -24.46 26.84 32.11
N ILE A 11 -23.75 27.95 32.31
CA ILE A 11 -22.72 28.44 31.37
C ILE A 11 -21.52 27.48 31.34
N GLY A 12 -21.11 26.95 32.50
CA GLY A 12 -20.02 25.97 32.60
C GLY A 12 -20.32 24.65 31.85
N PHE A 13 -21.56 24.18 31.86
CA PHE A 13 -21.93 22.91 31.21
C PHE A 13 -21.88 22.99 29.67
N SER A 14 -22.23 24.15 29.09
CA SER A 14 -22.22 24.35 27.63
C SER A 14 -20.82 24.28 27.00
N SER A 15 -19.76 24.51 27.80
CA SER A 15 -18.38 24.52 27.32
C SER A 15 -17.82 23.12 27.05
N PHE A 16 -18.44 22.07 27.62
CA PHE A 16 -18.02 20.67 27.42
C PHE A 16 -18.56 20.03 26.14
N LEU A 17 -19.59 20.61 25.51
CA LEU A 17 -20.25 20.02 24.33
C LEU A 17 -19.48 20.25 23.02
N ASN A 18 -18.49 21.16 22.99
CA ASN A 18 -17.82 21.57 21.74
C ASN A 18 -16.42 20.95 21.51
N ALA A 19 -15.96 20.03 22.37
CA ALA A 19 -14.54 19.62 22.38
C ALA A 19 -14.20 18.34 21.61
N GLN A 20 -15.16 17.55 21.12
CA GLN A 20 -14.85 16.26 20.47
C GLN A 20 -14.80 16.38 18.95
N LYS A 21 -13.76 17.06 18.43
CA LYS A 21 -13.40 16.97 17.01
C LYS A 21 -12.77 15.59 16.79
N SER A 22 -13.49 14.68 16.16
CA SER A 22 -12.99 13.33 15.89
C SER A 22 -11.93 13.38 14.79
N ILE A 23 -10.85 12.63 14.95
CA ILE A 23 -9.74 12.59 13.99
C ILE A 23 -10.24 12.15 12.60
N GLU A 24 -11.28 11.31 12.57
CA GLU A 24 -11.96 10.86 11.35
C GLU A 24 -12.51 12.04 10.53
N LYS A 25 -13.20 12.99 11.18
CA LYS A 25 -13.76 14.18 10.50
C LYS A 25 -12.67 15.13 10.01
N GLU A 26 -11.54 15.18 10.71
CA GLU A 26 -10.40 15.99 10.27
C GLU A 26 -9.73 15.35 9.04
N LEU A 27 -9.58 14.02 9.02
CA LEU A 27 -9.03 13.31 7.86
C LEU A 27 -9.92 13.42 6.63
N GLU A 28 -11.25 13.52 6.76
CA GLU A 28 -12.15 13.72 5.61
C GLU A 28 -11.74 14.93 4.76
N LEU A 29 -11.27 16.01 5.38
CA LEU A 29 -10.89 17.26 4.72
C LEU A 29 -9.51 17.22 4.03
N VAL A 30 -8.72 16.17 4.25
CA VAL A 30 -7.33 16.06 3.75
C VAL A 30 -7.31 15.29 2.42
N GLU A 31 -7.25 15.99 1.30
CA GLU A 31 -7.29 15.40 -0.05
C GLU A 31 -6.05 15.72 -0.89
N THR A 32 -5.46 16.91 -0.74
CA THR A 32 -4.31 17.34 -1.54
C THR A 32 -2.97 17.10 -0.83
N PRO A 33 -1.84 17.03 -1.57
CA PRO A 33 -0.51 16.98 -0.98
C PRO A 33 -0.25 18.10 0.03
N GLU A 34 -0.63 19.33 -0.30
CA GLU A 34 -0.46 20.49 0.58
C GLU A 34 -1.28 20.36 1.87
N GLN A 35 -2.51 19.83 1.78
CA GLN A 35 -3.33 19.56 2.95
C GLN A 35 -2.76 18.45 3.83
N ILE A 36 -2.09 17.45 3.24
CA ILE A 36 -1.40 16.39 4.00
C ILE A 36 -0.23 16.99 4.77
N GLU A 37 0.59 17.80 4.12
CA GLU A 37 1.72 18.49 4.78
C GLU A 37 1.23 19.38 5.92
N GLN A 38 0.23 20.24 5.66
CA GLN A 38 -0.38 21.08 6.69
C GLN A 38 -0.99 20.27 7.85
N PHE A 39 -1.62 19.13 7.57
CA PHE A 39 -2.17 18.25 8.60
C PHE A 39 -1.07 17.63 9.47
N LEU A 40 0.05 17.22 8.87
CA LEU A 40 1.19 16.63 9.58
C LEU A 40 1.92 17.69 10.43
N GLU A 41 2.11 18.90 9.91
CA GLU A 41 2.74 20.02 10.61
C GLU A 41 1.88 20.55 11.77
N SER A 42 0.59 20.81 11.51
CA SER A 42 -0.33 21.39 12.52
C SER A 42 -0.56 20.51 13.73
N LYS A 43 -0.52 19.18 13.56
CA LYS A 43 -0.77 18.24 14.65
C LYS A 43 0.47 17.91 15.48
N ASN A 44 1.67 18.33 15.08
CA ASN A 44 2.96 18.27 15.81
C ASN A 44 3.24 16.97 16.59
N SER A 45 2.55 15.88 16.24
CA SER A 45 2.59 14.62 16.95
C SER A 45 3.36 13.66 16.09
N LYS A 46 4.41 13.06 16.66
CA LYS A 46 5.23 12.01 16.02
C LYS A 46 4.41 10.77 15.59
N LYS A 47 3.10 10.75 15.90
CA LYS A 47 2.16 9.66 15.65
C LYS A 47 1.56 9.72 14.25
N ASN A 48 1.36 10.91 13.68
CA ASN A 48 0.79 11.05 12.33
C ASN A 48 1.88 10.91 11.27
N LYS A 49 1.67 10.03 10.28
CA LYS A 49 2.68 9.72 9.25
C LYS A 49 2.02 9.48 7.89
N LEU A 50 2.69 9.93 6.84
CA LEU A 50 2.42 9.48 5.48
C LEU A 50 3.14 8.14 5.25
N ILE A 51 2.39 7.10 4.89
CA ILE A 51 2.93 5.74 4.70
C ILE A 51 2.61 5.28 3.27
N THR A 52 3.60 4.68 2.61
CA THR A 52 3.41 4.04 1.30
C THR A 52 3.30 2.53 1.46
N PHE A 53 2.20 1.95 0.97
CA PHE A 53 2.01 0.50 0.91
C PHE A 53 2.37 -0.03 -0.48
N ASN A 54 3.18 -1.10 -0.52
CA ASN A 54 3.52 -1.82 -1.74
C ASN A 54 2.89 -3.22 -1.70
N GLU A 55 2.11 -3.56 -2.71
CA GLU A 55 1.32 -4.80 -2.73
C GLU A 55 2.19 -6.06 -2.74
N GLU A 56 3.36 -6.04 -3.36
CA GLU A 56 4.29 -7.18 -3.36
C GLU A 56 4.93 -7.40 -1.98
N LYS A 57 5.27 -6.32 -1.28
CA LYS A 57 5.98 -6.38 0.01
C LYS A 57 5.05 -6.48 1.22
N HIS A 58 3.85 -5.90 1.16
CA HIS A 58 2.91 -5.84 2.28
C HIS A 58 1.72 -6.75 2.03
N LYS A 59 1.70 -7.90 2.72
CA LYS A 59 0.68 -8.95 2.55
C LYS A 59 -0.28 -9.10 3.74
N THR A 60 -0.22 -8.18 4.71
CA THR A 60 -1.09 -8.20 5.89
C THR A 60 -2.56 -7.95 5.52
N ASN A 61 -3.50 -8.37 6.37
CA ASN A 61 -4.94 -8.16 6.14
C ASN A 61 -5.28 -6.68 6.02
N LEU A 62 -4.71 -5.83 6.89
CA LEU A 62 -4.83 -4.38 6.79
C LEU A 62 -4.36 -3.85 5.43
N ALA A 63 -3.19 -4.29 4.95
CA ALA A 63 -2.67 -3.84 3.67
C ALA A 63 -3.63 -4.22 2.52
N LYS A 64 -4.13 -5.45 2.49
CA LYS A 64 -5.12 -5.91 1.51
C LYS A 64 -6.38 -5.05 1.52
N GLU A 65 -6.95 -4.83 2.71
CA GLU A 65 -8.13 -3.96 2.86
C GLU A 65 -7.86 -2.54 2.35
N LEU A 66 -6.70 -1.95 2.67
CA LEU A 66 -6.31 -0.63 2.16
C LEU A 66 -6.14 -0.60 0.64
N PHE A 67 -5.66 -1.68 0.01
CA PHE A 67 -5.57 -1.78 -1.45
C PHE A 67 -6.95 -1.89 -2.12
N ASP A 68 -7.92 -2.52 -1.46
CA ASP A 68 -9.29 -2.64 -1.98
C ASP A 68 -10.11 -1.35 -1.79
N MET A 69 -9.77 -0.51 -0.82
CA MET A 69 -10.44 0.77 -0.61
C MET A 69 -10.28 1.75 -1.80
N ARG A 70 -11.33 2.52 -2.06
CA ARG A 70 -11.30 3.65 -3.00
C ARG A 70 -10.41 4.80 -2.50
N LEU A 71 -9.95 5.64 -3.43
CA LEU A 71 -9.30 6.91 -3.10
C LEU A 71 -10.21 7.75 -2.19
N GLY A 72 -9.65 8.37 -1.16
CA GLY A 72 -10.36 9.10 -0.10
C GLY A 72 -10.98 8.20 0.98
N GLY A 73 -11.04 6.88 0.78
CA GLY A 73 -11.59 5.95 1.76
C GLY A 73 -10.82 5.94 3.07
N THR A 74 -11.53 5.77 4.18
CA THR A 74 -10.98 5.71 5.53
C THR A 74 -11.19 4.34 6.17
N LYS A 75 -10.21 3.91 6.97
CA LYS A 75 -10.27 2.67 7.74
C LYS A 75 -9.83 2.94 9.17
N VAL A 76 -10.67 2.54 10.12
CA VAL A 76 -10.30 2.49 11.54
C VAL A 76 -9.75 1.10 11.84
N ASN A 77 -8.57 1.06 12.45
CA ASN A 77 -7.98 -0.16 13.00
C ASN A 77 -7.78 0.08 14.50
N GLU A 78 -8.46 -0.70 15.32
CA GLU A 78 -8.52 -0.52 16.77
C GLU A 78 -8.20 -1.83 17.47
N ASN A 79 -7.36 -1.74 18.49
CA ASN A 79 -7.07 -2.82 19.43
C ASN A 79 -7.19 -2.28 20.87
N GLU A 80 -6.92 -3.11 21.87
CA GLU A 80 -7.04 -2.75 23.30
C GLU A 80 -6.13 -1.59 23.73
N TYR A 81 -5.10 -1.25 22.96
CA TYR A 81 -4.06 -0.29 23.31
C TYR A 81 -4.11 0.98 22.45
N GLU A 82 -4.50 0.85 21.18
CA GLU A 82 -4.45 1.94 20.22
C GLU A 82 -5.58 1.88 19.19
N LYS A 83 -6.02 3.07 18.80
CA LYS A 83 -6.92 3.31 17.67
C LYS A 83 -6.17 4.12 16.61
N THR A 84 -6.01 3.54 15.42
CA THR A 84 -5.36 4.17 14.28
C THR A 84 -6.34 4.36 13.14
N VAL A 85 -6.38 5.57 12.56
CA VAL A 85 -7.24 5.90 11.42
C VAL A 85 -6.37 6.09 10.19
N TYR A 86 -6.62 5.30 9.15
CA TYR A 86 -5.96 5.37 7.85
C TYR A 86 -6.87 6.06 6.84
N LYS A 87 -6.30 6.89 5.96
CA LYS A 87 -6.97 7.41 4.75
C LYS A 87 -6.13 7.11 3.51
N VAL A 88 -6.78 6.62 2.46
CA VAL A 88 -6.11 6.40 1.17
C VAL A 88 -6.10 7.71 0.39
N VAL A 89 -4.96 8.41 0.44
CA VAL A 89 -4.80 9.72 -0.22
C VAL A 89 -4.24 9.62 -1.65
N LYS A 90 -3.65 8.48 -2.03
CA LYS A 90 -3.14 8.24 -3.38
C LYS A 90 -3.15 6.75 -3.72
N LYS A 91 -3.53 6.40 -4.95
CA LYS A 91 -3.38 5.05 -5.50
C LYS A 91 -2.70 5.13 -6.86
N ASN A 92 -1.66 4.32 -7.04
CA ASN A 92 -0.99 4.15 -8.32
C ASN A 92 -1.02 2.66 -8.68
N LYS A 93 -1.47 2.32 -9.89
CA LYS A 93 -1.34 0.96 -10.43
C LYS A 93 -0.24 0.96 -11.47
N LYS A 94 0.77 0.12 -11.28
CA LYS A 94 1.80 -0.17 -12.27
C LYS A 94 1.65 -1.63 -12.68
N THR A 95 1.50 -1.88 -13.98
CA THR A 95 1.54 -3.23 -14.53
C THR A 95 2.99 -3.62 -14.72
N TYR A 96 3.42 -4.69 -14.06
CA TYR A 96 4.73 -5.28 -14.27
C TYR A 96 4.58 -6.55 -15.12
N TYR A 97 5.39 -6.65 -16.17
CA TYR A 97 5.48 -7.87 -16.98
C TYR A 97 6.68 -8.67 -16.49
N ARG A 98 6.46 -9.92 -16.08
CA ARG A 98 7.52 -10.87 -15.78
C ARG A 98 7.68 -11.80 -16.96
N VAL A 99 8.88 -11.83 -17.53
CA VAL A 99 9.25 -12.76 -18.61
C VAL A 99 10.33 -13.72 -18.12
N ALA A 100 10.27 -14.96 -18.58
CA ALA A 100 11.37 -15.91 -18.48
C ALA A 100 11.97 -16.06 -19.87
N TYR A 101 13.29 -15.97 -19.99
CA TYR A 101 14.01 -16.13 -21.24
C TYR A 101 15.23 -17.02 -21.04
N ILE A 102 15.64 -17.71 -22.11
CA ILE A 102 16.87 -18.47 -22.17
C ILE A 102 17.80 -17.68 -23.10
N TYR A 103 18.96 -17.31 -22.59
CA TYR A 103 19.99 -16.63 -23.37
C TYR A 103 20.95 -17.66 -23.95
N LEU A 104 21.10 -17.66 -25.28
CA LEU A 104 22.04 -18.52 -26.01
C LEU A 104 23.23 -17.67 -26.45
N ASP A 105 24.41 -18.00 -25.94
CA ASP A 105 25.63 -17.19 -26.10
C ASP A 105 26.37 -17.53 -27.40
N GLY A 106 26.32 -16.60 -28.36
CA GLY A 106 27.01 -16.71 -29.66
C GLY A 106 28.53 -16.65 -29.58
N THR A 107 29.12 -16.33 -28.42
CA THR A 107 30.57 -16.44 -28.22
C THR A 107 31.00 -17.86 -27.86
N LYS A 108 30.06 -18.70 -27.42
CA LYS A 108 30.32 -20.08 -26.98
C LYS A 108 29.83 -21.14 -27.96
N TYR A 109 28.78 -20.83 -28.72
CA TYR A 109 28.14 -21.76 -29.64
C TYR A 109 28.13 -21.20 -31.06
N GLN A 110 28.27 -22.09 -32.04
CA GLN A 110 28.07 -21.73 -33.43
C GLN A 110 26.58 -21.47 -33.72
N LEU A 111 26.29 -20.67 -34.75
CA LEU A 111 24.92 -20.31 -35.10
C LEU A 111 24.03 -21.54 -35.34
N ASP A 112 24.58 -22.56 -35.99
CA ASP A 112 23.85 -23.80 -36.28
C ASP A 112 23.52 -24.59 -34.99
N GLU A 113 24.43 -24.58 -34.02
CA GLU A 113 24.22 -25.19 -32.70
C GLU A 113 23.16 -24.44 -31.90
N ILE A 114 23.18 -23.10 -31.95
CA ILE A 114 22.18 -22.23 -31.33
C ILE A 114 20.79 -22.51 -31.92
N ASN A 115 20.68 -22.61 -33.24
CA ASN A 115 19.41 -22.91 -33.90
C ASN A 115 18.90 -24.29 -33.51
N ASN A 116 19.76 -25.32 -33.54
CA ASN A 116 19.40 -26.67 -33.11
C ASN A 116 18.96 -26.73 -31.64
N LEU A 117 19.63 -25.98 -30.76
CA LEU A 117 19.30 -25.92 -29.35
C LEU A 117 17.96 -25.20 -29.12
N ARG A 118 17.73 -24.09 -29.83
CA ARG A 118 16.46 -23.35 -29.82
C ARG A 118 15.31 -24.25 -30.23
N ASP A 119 15.44 -24.98 -31.33
CA ASP A 119 14.37 -25.86 -31.83
C ASP A 119 14.06 -26.98 -30.84
N LYS A 120 15.08 -27.57 -30.21
CA LYS A 120 14.91 -28.56 -29.14
C LYS A 120 14.19 -27.99 -27.92
N ILE A 121 14.54 -26.78 -27.48
CA ILE A 121 13.90 -26.11 -26.35
C ILE A 121 12.42 -25.85 -26.67
N ILE A 122 12.13 -25.32 -27.86
CA ILE A 122 10.76 -25.02 -28.31
C ILE A 122 9.93 -26.30 -28.39
N ALA A 123 10.42 -27.34 -29.05
CA ALA A 123 9.70 -28.60 -29.20
C ALA A 123 9.37 -29.23 -27.84
N LYS A 124 10.33 -29.25 -26.91
CA LYS A 124 10.08 -29.81 -25.57
C LYS A 124 9.16 -28.93 -24.72
N TYR A 125 9.23 -27.61 -24.84
CA TYR A 125 8.27 -26.70 -24.20
C TYR A 125 6.84 -26.98 -24.68
N HIS A 126 6.64 -27.15 -25.99
CA HIS A 126 5.34 -27.55 -26.54
C HIS A 126 4.87 -28.92 -26.05
N ASN A 127 5.79 -29.80 -25.67
CA ASN A 127 5.48 -31.11 -25.05
C ASN A 127 5.29 -31.05 -23.52
N GLY A 128 5.13 -29.86 -22.94
CA GLY A 128 4.74 -29.68 -21.53
C GLY A 128 5.90 -29.54 -20.54
N ALA A 129 7.14 -29.46 -21.01
CA ALA A 129 8.30 -29.27 -20.13
C ALA A 129 8.43 -27.81 -19.65
N PRO A 130 8.68 -27.54 -18.35
CA PRO A 130 8.86 -26.18 -17.84
C PRO A 130 10.12 -25.51 -18.40
N LEU A 131 10.03 -24.22 -18.74
CA LEU A 131 11.16 -23.43 -19.25
C LEU A 131 12.35 -23.39 -18.28
N ILE A 132 12.08 -23.47 -16.97
CA ILE A 132 13.11 -23.43 -15.91
C ILE A 132 14.00 -24.68 -15.88
N PHE A 133 13.53 -25.80 -16.44
CA PHE A 133 14.28 -27.06 -16.48
C PHE A 133 15.52 -26.99 -17.39
N TYR A 134 15.55 -26.04 -18.33
CA TYR A 134 16.63 -25.88 -19.31
C TYR A 134 17.82 -25.06 -18.81
N LEU A 135 17.67 -24.29 -17.71
CA LEU A 135 18.80 -23.62 -17.07
C LEU A 135 19.80 -24.62 -16.44
N THR A 136 19.31 -25.78 -16.03
CA THR A 136 20.11 -26.83 -15.38
C THR A 136 20.87 -27.69 -16.38
N ILE A 137 20.35 -27.87 -17.60
CA ILE A 137 20.98 -28.72 -18.63
C ILE A 137 22.14 -28.00 -19.34
N LEU A 138 22.17 -26.67 -19.34
CA LEU A 138 23.25 -25.89 -19.95
C LEU A 138 24.50 -25.72 -19.07
N HIS A 139 24.46 -26.20 -17.81
CA HIS A 139 25.56 -26.12 -16.84
C HIS A 139 26.05 -27.51 -16.38
N GLY A 140 25.58 -28.59 -17.01
CA GLY A 140 25.98 -29.98 -16.71
C GLY A 140 26.86 -30.57 -17.80
#